data_AF-A0A2S7PJ98-F1
#
_entry.id   AF-A0A2S7PJ98-F1
#
_cell.length_a   1.000
_cell.length_b   1.000
_cell.length_c   1.000
_cell.angle_alpha   90.00
_cell.angle_beta   90.00
_cell.angle_gamma   90.00
#
_symmetry.space_group_name_H-M   'P 1'
#
loop_
_entity.id
_entity.type
_entity.pdbx_description
1 polymer ?
#
loop_
_entity_poly.entity_id
_entity_poly.type
_entity_poly.pdbx_seq_one_letter_code
_entity_poly.pdbx_strand_id
1 'polypeptide(L)'
;MDEKYRDALDEAYTTKLHEYSDSLAKLAEMVETTVDLEAMDHHEYIIKPEFDEGLKIIRRKLDKLKYEMDQEHRAASKDLGQEIDKKLFLENHKVHGWCMRLTRTEAGCIRNKSKYQECSTQKNGVFFTTSKLQSIRREFDQLSENYNRTQSSLVHEVVSVAASYCPVLESLAAILAHLDVIVSLAHTSVHAPTSYIRPKMHPRGTGSTILKEARHPCMEMQDDVQFITNDVSLIRDTSSFLIITGPNMGGKSTYIRQIGYSPKSGVLSRAQKQSSPSSTAY
;
A
#
# COMPACT_ATOMS: atom_id res chain seq x y z
N MET A 1 -17.75 -16.05 -20.35
CA MET A 1 -16.36 -16.44 -20.69
C MET A 1 -16.45 -17.54 -21.73
N ASP A 2 -15.55 -17.56 -22.71
CA ASP A 2 -15.40 -18.72 -23.58
C ASP A 2 -15.10 -19.95 -22.71
N GLU A 3 -15.99 -20.95 -22.71
CA GLU A 3 -15.85 -22.18 -21.90
C GLU A 3 -14.49 -22.86 -22.12
N LYS A 4 -13.89 -22.65 -23.30
CA LYS A 4 -12.61 -23.20 -23.72
C LYS A 4 -11.41 -22.85 -22.84
N TYR A 5 -11.39 -21.71 -22.17
CA TYR A 5 -10.23 -21.24 -21.38
C TYR A 5 -10.47 -21.24 -19.88
N ARG A 6 -11.69 -21.60 -19.46
CA ARG A 6 -12.10 -21.58 -18.06
C ARG A 6 -11.22 -22.48 -17.19
N ASP A 7 -11.07 -23.74 -17.57
CA ASP A 7 -10.32 -24.72 -16.78
C ASP A 7 -8.86 -24.32 -16.59
N ALA A 8 -8.23 -23.77 -17.63
CA ALA A 8 -6.84 -23.31 -17.58
C ALA A 8 -6.67 -22.06 -16.69
N LEU A 9 -7.63 -21.13 -16.70
CA LEU A 9 -7.62 -19.95 -15.83
C LEU A 9 -7.89 -20.33 -14.38
N ASP A 10 -8.79 -21.29 -14.16
CA ASP A 10 -9.14 -21.79 -12.84
C ASP A 10 -7.97 -22.54 -12.20
N GLU A 11 -7.27 -23.38 -12.96
CA GLU A 11 -6.05 -24.07 -12.51
C GLU A 11 -4.89 -23.10 -12.26
N ALA A 12 -4.71 -22.11 -13.15
CA ALA A 12 -3.59 -21.18 -13.05
C ALA A 12 -3.76 -20.15 -11.92
N TYR A 13 -4.97 -19.60 -11.75
CA TYR A 13 -5.23 -18.43 -10.91
C TYR A 13 -6.41 -18.61 -9.95
N THR A 14 -7.63 -18.83 -10.46
CA THR A 14 -8.87 -18.68 -9.65
C THR A 14 -8.85 -19.58 -8.42
N THR A 15 -8.50 -20.86 -8.57
CA THR A 15 -8.48 -21.84 -7.47
C THR A 15 -7.46 -21.42 -6.41
N LYS A 16 -6.24 -21.06 -6.82
CA LYS A 16 -5.16 -20.66 -5.91
C LYS A 16 -5.46 -19.34 -5.20
N LEU A 17 -6.08 -18.39 -5.90
CA LEU A 17 -6.50 -17.12 -5.31
C LEU A 17 -7.58 -17.33 -4.24
N HIS A 18 -8.56 -18.20 -4.49
CA HIS A 18 -9.54 -18.57 -3.48
C HIS A 18 -8.90 -19.27 -2.28
N GLU A 19 -8.02 -20.25 -2.50
CA GLU A 19 -7.31 -20.95 -1.41
C GLU A 19 -6.51 -19.99 -0.52
N TYR A 20 -5.79 -19.03 -1.12
CA TYR A 20 -5.06 -18.01 -0.36
C TYR A 20 -5.97 -17.00 0.32
N SER A 21 -7.05 -16.58 -0.33
CA SER A 21 -8.07 -15.72 0.28
C SER A 21 -8.67 -16.36 1.53
N ASP A 22 -9.05 -17.64 1.45
CA ASP A 22 -9.60 -18.40 2.57
C ASP A 22 -8.57 -18.57 3.69
N SER A 23 -7.31 -18.81 3.33
CA SER A 23 -6.21 -18.91 4.29
C SER A 23 -5.95 -17.59 5.02
N LEU A 24 -6.13 -16.46 4.36
CA LEU A 24 -5.93 -15.11 4.92
C LEU A 24 -7.18 -14.56 5.62
N ALA A 25 -8.34 -15.20 5.50
CA ALA A 25 -9.58 -14.75 6.14
C ALA A 25 -9.43 -14.58 7.66
N LYS A 26 -8.74 -15.52 8.33
CA LYS A 26 -8.46 -15.44 9.76
C LYS A 26 -7.49 -14.31 10.12
N LEU A 27 -6.56 -13.99 9.23
CA LEU A 27 -5.65 -12.85 9.42
C LEU A 27 -6.45 -11.54 9.33
N ALA A 28 -7.34 -11.42 8.35
CA ALA A 28 -8.21 -10.25 8.20
C ALA A 28 -9.12 -10.07 9.43
N GLU A 29 -9.79 -11.14 9.88
CA GLU A 29 -10.63 -11.14 11.08
C GLU A 29 -9.82 -10.75 12.33
N MET A 30 -8.61 -11.29 12.49
CA MET A 30 -7.73 -10.91 13.60
C MET A 30 -7.43 -9.40 13.56
N VAL A 31 -7.06 -8.86 12.40
CA VAL A 31 -6.75 -7.42 12.28
C VAL A 31 -7.97 -6.55 12.58
N GLU A 32 -9.14 -6.90 12.04
CA GLU A 32 -10.38 -6.13 12.25
C GLU A 32 -10.84 -6.13 13.72
N THR A 33 -10.61 -7.24 14.43
CA THR A 33 -11.00 -7.38 15.85
C THR A 33 -9.97 -6.80 16.82
N THR A 34 -8.69 -6.76 16.46
CA THR A 34 -7.60 -6.31 17.32
C THR A 34 -7.21 -4.84 17.12
N VAL A 35 -7.17 -4.35 15.89
CA VAL A 35 -6.65 -3.03 15.55
C VAL A 35 -7.77 -2.00 15.52
N ASP A 36 -7.52 -0.85 16.14
CA ASP A 36 -8.39 0.31 16.02
C ASP A 36 -8.16 1.01 14.67
N LEU A 37 -9.02 0.69 13.70
CA LEU A 37 -8.95 1.27 12.36
C LEU A 37 -9.36 2.74 12.31
N GLU A 38 -10.13 3.24 13.28
CA GLU A 38 -10.50 4.67 13.36
C GLU A 38 -9.31 5.51 13.84
N ALA A 39 -8.51 4.98 14.77
CA ALA A 39 -7.27 5.62 15.21
C ALA A 39 -6.22 5.73 14.09
N MET A 40 -6.28 4.84 13.08
CA MET A 40 -5.39 4.85 11.93
C MET A 40 -5.51 6.13 11.09
N ASP A 41 -6.71 6.73 11.00
CA ASP A 41 -6.93 8.01 10.29
C ASP A 41 -6.11 9.15 10.92
N HIS A 42 -5.80 9.02 12.21
CA HIS A 42 -4.95 9.95 12.97
C HIS A 42 -3.47 9.52 13.01
N HIS A 43 -3.08 8.54 12.21
CA HIS A 43 -1.74 7.92 12.20
C HIS A 43 -1.37 7.29 13.55
N GLU A 44 -2.36 6.87 14.34
CA GLU A 44 -2.18 6.15 15.59
C GLU A 44 -2.48 4.65 15.37
N TYR A 45 -1.51 3.80 15.69
CA TYR A 45 -1.66 2.34 15.57
C TYR A 45 -1.85 1.76 16.97
N ILE A 46 -3.12 1.55 17.34
CA ILE A 46 -3.52 1.18 18.70
C ILE A 46 -4.35 -0.10 18.66
N ILE A 47 -4.20 -0.94 19.69
CA ILE A 47 -5.06 -2.10 19.90
C ILE A 47 -6.35 -1.66 20.57
N LYS A 48 -7.47 -2.16 20.06
CA LYS A 48 -8.80 -1.94 20.64
C LYS A 48 -8.78 -2.32 22.13
N PRO A 49 -9.14 -1.41 23.05
CA PRO A 49 -9.20 -1.74 24.48
C PRO A 49 -10.10 -2.92 24.79
N GLU A 50 -11.08 -3.23 23.93
CA GLU A 50 -12.02 -4.34 24.06
C GLU A 50 -11.38 -5.71 23.82
N PHE A 51 -10.23 -5.76 23.15
CA PHE A 51 -9.54 -7.00 22.81
C PHE A 51 -8.96 -7.71 24.05
N ASP A 52 -8.49 -6.93 25.03
CA ASP A 52 -7.88 -7.45 26.26
C ASP A 52 -8.59 -6.89 27.50
N GLU A 53 -9.01 -7.78 28.40
CA GLU A 53 -9.69 -7.37 29.64
C GLU A 53 -8.76 -6.54 30.55
N GLY A 54 -7.45 -6.75 30.51
CA GLY A 54 -6.47 -5.93 31.22
C GLY A 54 -6.45 -4.49 30.72
N LEU A 55 -6.31 -4.29 29.40
CA LEU A 55 -6.39 -2.98 28.75
C LEU A 55 -7.72 -2.29 29.04
N LYS A 56 -8.84 -3.01 28.94
CA LYS A 56 -10.18 -2.50 29.24
C LYS A 56 -10.30 -1.97 30.67
N ILE A 57 -9.79 -2.70 31.65
CA ILE A 57 -9.80 -2.29 33.05
C ILE A 57 -8.93 -1.03 33.24
N ILE A 58 -7.73 -1.01 32.68
CA ILE A 58 -6.83 0.15 32.79
C ILE A 58 -7.45 1.37 32.10
N ARG A 59 -8.06 1.20 30.92
CA ARG A 59 -8.73 2.27 30.18
C ARG A 59 -9.86 2.89 30.97
N ARG A 60 -10.74 2.08 31.57
CA ARG A 60 -11.82 2.56 32.45
C ARG A 60 -11.29 3.38 33.64
N LYS A 61 -10.16 2.96 34.23
CA LYS A 61 -9.53 3.73 35.31
C LYS A 61 -8.98 5.07 34.82
N LEU A 62 -8.33 5.09 33.65
CA LEU A 62 -7.83 6.32 33.03
C LEU A 62 -8.97 7.30 32.71
N ASP A 63 -10.09 6.80 32.18
CA ASP A 63 -11.26 7.63 31.86
C ASP A 63 -11.89 8.20 33.15
N LYS A 64 -11.95 7.41 34.22
CA LYS A 64 -12.37 7.88 35.55
C LYS A 64 -11.46 8.99 36.08
N LEU A 65 -10.13 8.83 35.98
CA LEU A 65 -9.18 9.84 36.44
C LEU A 65 -9.28 11.11 35.61
N LYS A 66 -9.46 11.03 34.28
CA LYS A 66 -9.75 12.20 33.43
C LYS A 66 -10.98 12.96 33.91
N TYR A 67 -12.06 12.24 34.19
CA TYR A 67 -13.26 12.85 34.74
C TYR A 67 -13.02 13.54 36.10
N GLU A 68 -12.23 12.93 36.99
CA GLU A 68 -11.84 13.55 38.25
C GLU A 68 -10.95 14.81 38.07
N MET A 69 -10.06 14.82 37.07
CA MET A 69 -9.27 16.01 36.69
C MET A 69 -10.18 17.14 36.19
N ASP A 70 -11.16 16.84 35.34
CA ASP A 70 -12.15 17.80 34.85
C ASP A 70 -13.01 18.38 35.99
N GLN A 71 -13.37 17.54 36.98
CA GLN A 71 -14.06 18.03 38.17
C GLN A 71 -13.20 19.01 38.98
N GLU A 72 -11.91 18.74 39.14
CA GLU A 72 -10.99 19.65 39.84
C GLU A 72 -10.79 20.95 39.06
N HIS A 73 -10.72 20.89 37.73
CA HIS A 73 -10.66 22.06 36.85
C HIS A 73 -11.92 22.93 36.96
N ARG A 74 -13.11 22.32 36.98
CA ARG A 74 -14.39 23.03 37.21
C ARG A 74 -14.46 23.63 38.62
N ALA A 75 -13.96 22.94 39.63
CA ALA A 75 -13.89 23.45 40.99
C ALA A 75 -12.94 24.65 41.10
N ALA A 76 -11.78 24.59 40.44
CA ALA A 76 -10.83 25.69 40.36
C ALA A 76 -11.41 26.91 39.63
N SER A 77 -12.15 26.70 38.53
CA SER A 77 -12.87 27.78 37.82
C SER A 77 -13.83 28.53 38.74
N LYS A 78 -14.66 27.81 39.50
CA LYS A 78 -15.62 28.41 40.44
C LYS A 78 -14.92 29.17 41.57
N ASP A 79 -13.85 28.61 42.13
CA ASP A 79 -13.13 29.24 43.23
C ASP A 79 -12.30 30.47 42.77
N LEU A 80 -11.74 30.45 41.56
CA LEU A 80 -10.95 31.55 41.01
C LEU A 80 -11.81 32.60 40.28
N GLY A 81 -13.08 32.30 39.99
CA GLY A 81 -13.97 33.17 39.23
C GLY A 81 -13.55 33.32 37.76
N GLN A 82 -12.94 32.28 37.18
CA GLN A 82 -12.34 32.33 35.84
C GLN A 82 -13.11 31.44 34.85
N GLU A 83 -13.27 31.92 33.62
CA GLU A 83 -13.93 31.18 32.54
C GLU A 83 -13.05 30.01 32.05
N ILE A 84 -13.65 28.81 32.06
CA ILE A 84 -13.09 27.58 31.50
C ILE A 84 -12.88 27.75 29.98
N ASP A 85 -11.77 27.20 29.46
CA ASP A 85 -11.41 27.16 28.04
C ASP A 85 -11.25 28.52 27.35
N LYS A 86 -11.24 29.61 28.14
CA LYS A 86 -10.89 30.96 27.68
C LYS A 86 -9.76 31.57 28.49
N LYS A 87 -9.83 31.44 29.81
CA LYS A 87 -8.86 32.03 30.74
C LYS A 87 -8.15 30.96 31.56
N LEU A 88 -8.86 29.90 31.93
CA LEU A 88 -8.36 28.74 32.67
C LEU A 88 -8.45 27.47 31.82
N PHE A 89 -7.31 26.87 31.53
CA PHE A 89 -7.19 25.68 30.69
C PHE A 89 -6.67 24.50 31.51
N LEU A 90 -7.09 23.28 31.15
CA LEU A 90 -6.51 22.03 31.64
C LEU A 90 -5.68 21.42 30.51
N GLU A 91 -4.37 21.28 30.71
CA GLU A 91 -3.44 20.90 29.65
C GLU A 91 -2.46 19.83 30.12
N ASN A 92 -2.07 18.94 29.20
CA ASN A 92 -0.99 17.98 29.42
C ASN A 92 0.36 18.60 29.00
N HIS A 93 1.06 19.19 29.94
CA HIS A 93 2.36 19.83 29.72
C HIS A 93 3.50 18.80 29.70
N LYS A 94 4.41 18.87 28.73
CA LYS A 94 5.52 17.88 28.54
C LYS A 94 6.32 17.56 29.80
N VAL A 95 6.56 18.55 30.67
CA VAL A 95 7.33 18.39 31.92
C VAL A 95 6.44 18.20 33.15
N HIS A 96 5.25 18.81 33.15
CA HIS A 96 4.40 18.89 34.34
C HIS A 96 3.16 17.99 34.25
N GLY A 97 3.07 17.14 33.21
CA GLY A 97 1.89 16.34 32.93
C GLY A 97 0.62 17.20 32.90
N TRP A 98 -0.50 16.60 33.32
CA TRP A 98 -1.75 17.33 33.51
C TRP A 98 -1.62 18.42 34.59
N CYS A 99 -1.79 19.67 34.17
CA CYS A 99 -1.79 20.85 35.03
C CYS A 99 -2.76 21.91 34.49
N MET A 100 -3.06 22.90 35.33
CA MET A 100 -3.90 24.02 34.93
C MET A 100 -3.04 25.18 34.44
N ARG A 101 -3.53 25.90 33.43
CA ARG A 101 -2.89 27.10 32.89
C ARG A 101 -3.83 28.28 32.96
N LEU A 102 -3.36 29.38 33.54
CA LEU A 102 -4.01 30.70 33.49
C LEU A 102 -3.27 31.61 32.52
N THR A 103 -4.00 32.53 31.90
CA THR A 103 -3.38 33.65 31.17
C THR A 103 -2.56 34.53 32.12
N ARG A 104 -1.54 35.21 31.58
CA ARG A 104 -0.61 36.01 32.38
C ARG A 104 -1.29 37.18 33.12
N THR A 105 -2.38 37.69 32.56
CA THR A 105 -3.19 38.77 33.16
C THR A 105 -3.98 38.29 34.38
N GLU A 106 -4.46 37.04 34.36
CA GLU A 106 -5.34 36.49 35.38
C GLU A 106 -4.57 35.72 36.48
N ALA A 107 -3.28 35.43 36.26
CA ALA A 107 -2.43 34.71 37.21
C ALA A 107 -2.29 35.38 38.60
N GLY A 108 -2.71 36.65 38.75
CA GLY A 108 -2.78 37.29 40.06
C GLY A 108 -3.74 36.60 41.04
N CYS A 109 -4.78 35.90 40.55
CA CYS A 109 -5.82 35.29 41.40
C CYS A 109 -5.34 34.10 42.25
N ILE A 110 -4.16 33.54 41.95
CA ILE A 110 -3.59 32.39 42.70
C ILE A 110 -2.57 32.80 43.77
N ARG A 111 -2.01 34.02 43.74
CA ARG A 111 -0.86 34.44 44.58
C ARG A 111 -1.09 34.39 46.09
N ASN A 112 -2.34 34.51 46.54
CA ASN A 112 -2.70 34.52 47.96
C ASN A 112 -3.50 33.29 48.39
N LYS A 113 -3.54 32.24 47.56
CA LYS A 113 -4.31 31.02 47.82
C LYS A 113 -3.37 29.83 47.95
N SER A 114 -3.09 29.40 49.18
CA SER A 114 -2.19 28.28 49.50
C SER A 114 -2.60 26.93 48.88
N LYS A 115 -3.86 26.79 48.47
CA LYS A 115 -4.38 25.62 47.74
C LYS A 115 -3.72 25.42 46.36
N TYR A 116 -3.29 26.50 45.71
CA TYR A 116 -2.73 26.48 44.37
C TYR A 116 -1.21 26.59 44.42
N GLN A 117 -0.54 25.67 43.75
CA GLN A 117 0.92 25.59 43.68
C GLN A 117 1.37 25.94 42.27
N GLU A 118 2.11 27.05 42.13
CA GLU A 118 2.69 27.44 40.85
C GLU A 118 3.76 26.43 40.42
N CYS A 119 3.68 25.95 39.18
CA CYS A 119 4.61 24.99 38.60
C CYS A 119 5.67 25.69 37.74
N SER A 120 5.24 26.54 36.81
CA SER A 120 6.14 27.36 35.98
C SER A 120 5.40 28.54 35.34
N THR A 121 6.13 29.62 35.09
CA THR A 121 5.64 30.76 34.31
C THR A 121 6.28 30.74 32.92
N GLN A 122 5.46 30.77 31.88
CA GLN A 122 5.89 30.76 30.48
C GLN A 122 5.26 31.92 29.70
N LYS A 123 5.70 32.13 28.45
CA LYS A 123 5.12 33.15 27.56
C LYS A 123 3.59 32.99 27.40
N ASN A 124 3.12 31.75 27.40
CA ASN A 124 1.72 31.40 27.13
C ASN A 124 0.82 31.43 28.38
N GLY A 125 1.38 31.66 29.56
CA GLY A 125 0.63 31.68 30.81
C GLY A 125 1.41 31.17 32.02
N VAL A 126 0.72 31.12 33.16
CA VAL A 126 1.22 30.55 34.41
C VAL A 126 0.59 29.19 34.60
N PHE A 127 1.43 28.16 34.68
CA PHE A 127 1.03 26.79 34.96
C PHE A 127 1.04 26.55 36.48
N PHE A 128 0.00 25.92 36.98
CA PHE A 128 -0.17 25.64 38.40
C PHE A 128 -0.98 24.35 38.61
N THR A 129 -0.98 23.85 39.83
CA THR A 129 -1.69 22.63 40.22
C THR A 129 -2.30 22.75 41.61
N THR A 130 -3.08 21.75 42.03
CA THR A 130 -3.55 21.55 43.40
C THR A 130 -3.00 20.22 43.93
N SER A 131 -2.92 20.04 45.24
CA SER A 131 -2.47 18.76 45.82
C SER A 131 -3.31 17.57 45.34
N LYS A 132 -4.62 17.79 45.12
CA LYS A 132 -5.55 16.79 44.58
C LYS A 132 -5.32 16.53 43.09
N LEU A 133 -5.14 17.56 42.27
CA LEU A 133 -4.81 17.37 40.86
C LEU A 133 -3.47 16.65 40.72
N GLN A 134 -2.49 16.95 41.58
CA GLN A 134 -1.19 16.31 41.58
C GLN A 134 -1.29 14.81 41.95
N SER A 135 -2.16 14.42 42.88
CA SER A 135 -2.36 12.99 43.20
C SER A 135 -3.04 12.24 42.05
N ILE A 136 -4.10 12.82 41.46
CA ILE A 136 -4.81 12.23 40.32
C ILE A 136 -3.86 12.08 39.12
N ARG A 137 -3.05 13.11 38.84
CA ARG A 137 -2.02 13.09 37.80
C ARG A 137 -1.03 11.95 38.01
N ARG A 138 -0.48 11.78 39.22
CA ARG A 138 0.52 10.72 39.48
C ARG A 138 -0.06 9.33 39.22
N GLU A 139 -1.31 9.10 39.63
CA GLU A 139 -2.00 7.85 39.35
C GLU A 139 -2.28 7.68 37.85
N PHE A 140 -2.68 8.75 37.17
CA PHE A 140 -2.91 8.73 35.72
C PHE A 140 -1.63 8.42 34.94
N ASP A 141 -0.52 9.07 35.28
CA ASP A 141 0.79 8.86 34.64
C ASP A 141 1.24 7.40 34.82
N GLN A 142 1.11 6.83 36.02
CA GLN A 142 1.42 5.42 36.29
C GLN A 142 0.54 4.44 35.51
N LEU A 143 -0.78 4.68 35.48
CA LEU A 143 -1.70 3.83 34.73
C LEU A 143 -1.50 3.97 33.22
N SER A 144 -1.17 5.16 32.73
CA SER A 144 -0.90 5.40 31.32
C SER A 144 0.38 4.70 30.87
N GLU A 145 1.42 4.69 31.69
CA GLU A 145 2.64 3.93 31.44
C GLU A 145 2.37 2.42 31.42
N ASN A 146 1.59 1.93 32.39
CA ASN A 146 1.20 0.52 32.43
C ASN A 146 0.33 0.11 31.24
N TYR A 147 -0.60 0.98 30.83
CA TYR A 147 -1.42 0.79 29.63
C TYR A 147 -0.54 0.64 28.39
N ASN A 148 0.37 1.59 28.18
CA ASN A 148 1.28 1.57 27.03
C ASN A 148 2.17 0.32 27.02
N ARG A 149 2.70 -0.09 28.18
CA ARG A 149 3.50 -1.32 28.26
C ARG A 149 2.69 -2.56 27.92
N THR A 150 1.48 -2.67 28.44
CA THR A 150 0.57 -3.81 28.18
C THR A 150 0.19 -3.85 26.70
N GLN A 151 -0.15 -2.69 26.14
CA GLN A 151 -0.47 -2.55 24.73
C GLN A 151 0.70 -2.94 23.83
N SER A 152 1.92 -2.48 24.12
CA SER A 152 3.11 -2.86 23.34
C SER A 152 3.36 -4.36 23.35
N SER A 153 3.14 -5.04 24.48
CA SER A 153 3.25 -6.51 24.56
C SER A 153 2.25 -7.20 23.63
N LEU A 154 0.98 -6.77 23.69
CA LEU A 154 -0.07 -7.31 22.83
C LEU A 154 0.21 -7.02 21.34
N VAL A 155 0.75 -5.85 21.01
CA VAL A 155 1.17 -5.54 19.63
C VAL A 155 2.23 -6.53 19.16
N HIS A 156 3.23 -6.82 19.99
CA HIS A 156 4.25 -7.81 19.64
C HIS A 156 3.67 -9.20 19.40
N GLU A 157 2.68 -9.62 20.19
CA GLU A 157 1.99 -10.90 20.00
C GLU A 157 1.21 -10.93 18.68
N VAL A 158 0.42 -9.90 18.40
CA VAL A 158 -0.34 -9.77 17.14
C VAL A 158 0.59 -9.77 15.92
N VAL A 159 1.71 -9.04 16.00
CA VAL A 159 2.72 -9.02 14.92
C VAL A 159 3.37 -10.40 14.75
N SER A 160 3.65 -11.11 15.85
CA SER A 160 4.20 -12.46 15.78
C SER A 160 3.23 -13.44 15.11
N VAL A 161 1.92 -13.31 15.37
CA VAL A 161 0.89 -14.13 14.70
C VAL A 161 0.80 -13.74 13.23
N ALA A 162 0.76 -12.45 12.90
CA ALA A 162 0.72 -11.97 11.52
C ALA A 162 1.95 -12.45 10.71
N ALA A 163 3.14 -12.46 11.32
CA ALA A 163 4.37 -12.93 10.68
C ALA A 163 4.30 -14.42 10.26
N SER A 164 3.49 -15.24 10.93
CA SER A 164 3.29 -16.64 10.52
C SER A 164 2.58 -16.79 9.16
N TYR A 165 1.89 -15.75 8.69
CA TYR A 165 1.23 -15.72 7.37
C TYR A 165 2.15 -15.26 6.23
N CYS A 166 3.39 -14.84 6.52
CA CYS A 166 4.33 -14.37 5.48
C CYS A 166 4.48 -15.34 4.29
N PRO A 167 4.64 -16.67 4.48
CA PRO A 167 4.78 -17.59 3.34
C PRO A 167 3.55 -17.62 2.41
N VAL A 168 2.34 -17.46 2.99
CA VAL A 168 1.09 -17.40 2.23
C VAL A 168 1.02 -16.10 1.42
N LEU A 169 1.39 -14.97 2.04
CA LEU A 169 1.44 -13.67 1.38
C LEU A 169 2.48 -13.64 0.25
N GLU A 170 3.65 -14.23 0.44
CA GLU A 170 4.68 -14.34 -0.60
C GLU A 170 4.19 -15.19 -1.79
N SER A 171 3.50 -16.29 -1.50
CA SER A 171 2.94 -17.15 -2.54
C SER A 171 1.83 -16.44 -3.33
N LEU A 172 0.95 -15.72 -2.63
CA LEU A 172 -0.07 -14.88 -3.25
C LEU A 172 0.56 -13.79 -4.12
N ALA A 173 1.59 -13.11 -3.62
CA ALA A 173 2.31 -12.07 -4.36
C ALA A 173 2.92 -12.60 -5.66
N ALA A 174 3.47 -13.81 -5.66
CA ALA A 174 4.00 -14.45 -6.86
C ALA A 174 2.91 -14.71 -7.92
N ILE A 175 1.72 -15.16 -7.49
CA ILE A 175 0.59 -15.37 -8.40
C ILE A 175 0.09 -14.05 -8.98
N LEU A 176 -0.08 -13.03 -8.13
CA LEU A 176 -0.52 -11.70 -8.56
C LEU A 176 0.49 -11.07 -9.52
N ALA A 177 1.79 -11.19 -9.25
CA ALA A 177 2.85 -10.71 -10.13
C ALA A 177 2.82 -11.43 -11.50
N HIS A 178 2.62 -12.75 -11.52
CA HIS A 178 2.49 -13.48 -12.77
C HIS A 178 1.26 -13.03 -13.56
N LEU A 179 0.11 -12.86 -12.89
CA LEU A 179 -1.11 -12.35 -13.51
C LEU A 179 -0.91 -10.95 -14.09
N ASP A 180 -0.30 -10.05 -13.33
CA ASP A 180 -0.01 -8.66 -13.73
C ASP A 180 0.86 -8.61 -15.01
N VAL A 181 1.89 -9.44 -15.10
CA VAL A 181 2.73 -9.55 -16.31
C VAL A 181 1.91 -10.01 -17.51
N ILE A 182 1.08 -11.05 -17.36
CA ILE A 182 0.28 -11.58 -18.47
C ILE A 182 -0.77 -10.56 -18.93
N VAL A 183 -1.44 -9.88 -18.00
CA VAL A 183 -2.39 -8.81 -18.29
C VAL A 183 -1.69 -7.65 -19.00
N SER A 184 -0.51 -7.24 -18.53
CA SER A 184 0.31 -6.19 -19.15
C SER A 184 0.73 -6.55 -20.58
N LEU A 185 1.13 -7.80 -20.82
CA LEU A 185 1.45 -8.29 -22.17
C LEU A 185 0.22 -8.30 -23.08
N ALA A 186 -0.94 -8.73 -22.57
CA ALA A 186 -2.19 -8.74 -23.33
C ALA A 186 -2.64 -7.31 -23.68
N HIS A 187 -2.60 -6.40 -22.70
CA HIS A 187 -2.92 -4.99 -22.89
C HIS A 187 -2.01 -4.35 -23.95
N THR A 188 -0.69 -4.51 -23.81
CA THR A 188 0.29 -3.99 -24.78
C THR A 188 0.05 -4.56 -26.19
N SER A 189 -0.30 -5.85 -26.28
CA SER A 189 -0.55 -6.51 -27.56
C SER A 189 -1.80 -6.00 -28.27
N VAL A 190 -2.87 -5.70 -27.53
CA VAL A 190 -4.13 -5.20 -28.10
C VAL A 190 -4.01 -3.73 -28.50
N HIS A 191 -3.33 -2.92 -27.68
CA HIS A 191 -3.25 -1.47 -27.83
C HIS A 191 -2.08 -0.96 -28.68
N ALA A 192 -1.25 -1.85 -29.24
CA ALA A 192 -0.27 -1.45 -30.25
C ALA A 192 -0.97 -0.88 -31.52
N PRO A 193 -0.32 0.00 -32.32
CA PRO A 193 -0.85 0.61 -33.55
C PRO A 193 -1.41 -0.40 -34.52
N THR A 194 -0.84 -1.61 -34.52
CA THR A 194 -1.50 -2.79 -35.03
C THR A 194 -1.30 -3.92 -34.03
N SER A 195 -2.38 -4.59 -33.67
CA SER A 195 -2.37 -5.61 -32.62
C SER A 195 -1.34 -6.72 -32.91
N TYR A 196 -0.63 -7.12 -31.85
CA TYR A 196 0.34 -8.19 -31.94
C TYR A 196 -0.33 -9.55 -32.00
N ILE A 197 0.41 -10.53 -32.53
CA ILE A 197 -0.09 -11.87 -32.77
C ILE A 197 0.83 -12.89 -32.13
N ARG A 198 0.20 -13.96 -31.64
CA ARG A 198 0.89 -15.07 -30.97
C ARG A 198 1.80 -15.79 -31.96
N PRO A 199 3.12 -15.86 -31.72
CA PRO A 199 4.04 -16.55 -32.62
C PRO A 199 3.85 -18.08 -32.54
N LYS A 200 4.14 -18.75 -33.65
CA LYS A 200 4.26 -20.22 -33.68
C LYS A 200 5.66 -20.62 -33.21
N MET A 201 5.74 -21.18 -32.01
CA MET A 201 7.00 -21.65 -31.45
C MET A 201 7.31 -23.07 -31.94
N HIS A 202 8.56 -23.30 -32.33
CA HIS A 202 9.08 -24.63 -32.68
C HIS A 202 10.01 -25.13 -31.57
N PRO A 203 10.11 -26.47 -31.34
CA PRO A 203 11.10 -27.04 -30.43
C PRO A 203 12.52 -26.54 -30.72
N ARG A 204 13.34 -26.43 -29.68
CA ARG A 204 14.71 -25.91 -29.82
C ARG A 204 15.50 -26.72 -30.84
N GLY A 205 16.12 -26.02 -31.78
CA GLY A 205 16.87 -26.67 -32.85
C GLY A 205 15.96 -27.38 -33.85
N THR A 206 14.74 -26.90 -34.06
CA THR A 206 13.83 -27.27 -35.16
C THR A 206 13.13 -26.02 -35.69
N GLY A 207 12.58 -26.09 -36.90
CA GLY A 207 11.85 -24.98 -37.52
C GLY A 207 12.74 -23.90 -38.14
N SER A 208 12.08 -22.94 -38.77
CA SER A 208 12.67 -21.79 -39.47
C SER A 208 12.13 -20.51 -38.88
N THR A 209 12.92 -19.43 -38.87
CA THR A 209 12.45 -18.11 -38.41
C THR A 209 11.83 -17.38 -39.59
N ILE A 210 10.51 -17.35 -39.62
CA ILE A 210 9.74 -16.69 -40.68
C ILE A 210 8.89 -15.59 -40.04
N LEU A 211 9.23 -14.34 -40.35
CA LEU A 211 8.51 -13.16 -39.85
C LEU A 211 8.01 -12.40 -41.07
N LYS A 212 6.70 -12.39 -41.29
CA LYS A 212 6.07 -11.59 -42.36
C LYS A 212 5.65 -10.24 -41.80
N GLU A 213 5.74 -9.16 -42.56
CA GLU A 213 5.31 -7.81 -42.14
C GLU A 213 5.79 -7.43 -40.73
N ALA A 214 7.01 -7.81 -40.37
CA ALA A 214 7.52 -7.61 -39.03
C ALA A 214 7.83 -6.13 -38.80
N ARG A 215 7.70 -5.69 -37.54
CA ARG A 215 7.90 -4.30 -37.10
C ARG A 215 8.83 -4.25 -35.89
N HIS A 216 9.56 -3.15 -35.72
CA HIS A 216 10.39 -2.96 -34.52
C HIS A 216 9.54 -2.35 -33.40
N PRO A 217 9.29 -3.08 -32.29
CA PRO A 217 8.26 -2.72 -31.30
C PRO A 217 8.48 -1.35 -30.63
N CYS A 218 9.73 -0.93 -30.40
CA CYS A 218 10.00 0.40 -29.83
C CYS A 218 9.96 1.53 -30.86
N MET A 219 10.27 1.26 -32.13
CA MET A 219 10.39 2.32 -33.15
C MET A 219 9.02 2.66 -33.73
N GLU A 220 8.11 1.69 -33.82
CA GLU A 220 6.74 1.94 -34.25
C GLU A 220 5.91 2.74 -33.23
N MET A 221 6.41 2.89 -31.99
CA MET A 221 5.80 3.68 -30.92
C MET A 221 6.26 5.14 -30.91
N GLN A 222 7.24 5.49 -31.75
CA GLN A 222 7.74 6.85 -31.77
C GLN A 222 6.75 7.78 -32.48
N ASP A 223 6.50 8.93 -31.86
CA ASP A 223 5.72 9.99 -32.48
C ASP A 223 6.35 10.41 -33.81
N ASP A 224 5.50 10.71 -34.80
CA ASP A 224 5.88 11.13 -36.15
C ASP A 224 6.74 10.13 -36.96
N VAL A 225 6.84 8.86 -36.51
CA VAL A 225 7.54 7.80 -37.25
C VAL A 225 6.54 6.83 -37.87
N GLN A 226 6.50 6.79 -39.22
CA GLN A 226 5.82 5.71 -39.95
C GLN A 226 6.81 4.57 -40.19
N PHE A 227 6.62 3.47 -39.46
CA PHE A 227 7.49 2.29 -39.58
C PHE A 227 7.10 1.42 -40.78
N ILE A 228 8.03 1.21 -41.72
CA ILE A 228 7.84 0.31 -42.86
C ILE A 228 8.12 -1.13 -42.43
N THR A 229 7.15 -2.03 -42.63
CA THR A 229 7.25 -3.44 -42.28
C THR A 229 8.27 -4.19 -43.14
N ASN A 230 8.96 -5.19 -42.58
CA ASN A 230 9.91 -6.01 -43.33
C ASN A 230 9.65 -7.51 -43.17
N ASP A 231 9.89 -8.26 -44.24
CA ASP A 231 9.88 -9.72 -44.21
C ASP A 231 11.26 -10.29 -43.83
N VAL A 232 11.25 -11.40 -43.10
CA VAL A 232 12.43 -12.11 -42.62
C VAL A 232 12.21 -13.59 -42.84
N SER A 233 13.15 -14.23 -43.54
CA SER A 233 13.13 -15.67 -43.79
C SER A 233 14.50 -16.27 -43.53
N LEU A 234 14.67 -16.91 -42.38
CA LEU A 234 15.83 -17.73 -42.04
C LEU A 234 15.41 -19.18 -42.07
N ILE A 235 15.61 -19.83 -43.21
CA ILE A 235 15.20 -21.22 -43.45
C ILE A 235 16.34 -22.13 -43.03
N ARG A 236 16.05 -23.06 -42.12
CA ARG A 236 17.05 -24.03 -41.69
C ARG A 236 17.54 -24.87 -42.88
N ASP A 237 18.84 -25.19 -42.87
CA ASP A 237 19.51 -26.02 -43.88
C ASP A 237 19.50 -25.45 -45.31
N THR A 238 18.92 -24.26 -45.51
CA THR A 238 18.78 -23.60 -46.81
C THR A 238 19.33 -22.17 -46.80
N SER A 239 18.86 -21.32 -45.87
CA SER A 239 19.19 -19.89 -45.82
C SER A 239 19.33 -19.39 -44.37
N SER A 240 20.26 -19.99 -43.63
CA SER A 240 20.50 -19.67 -42.22
C SER A 240 21.39 -18.44 -41.98
N PHE A 241 21.94 -17.85 -43.03
CA PHE A 241 22.83 -16.68 -42.95
C PHE A 241 22.45 -15.64 -44.02
N LEU A 242 22.28 -14.39 -43.60
CA LEU A 242 21.89 -13.28 -44.48
C LEU A 242 23.02 -12.23 -44.52
N ILE A 243 23.46 -11.88 -45.74
CA ILE A 243 24.35 -10.74 -45.97
C ILE A 243 23.48 -9.54 -46.38
N ILE A 244 23.48 -8.50 -45.54
CA ILE A 244 22.64 -7.31 -45.73
C ILE A 244 23.54 -6.14 -46.13
N THR A 245 23.42 -5.69 -47.36
CA THR A 245 24.13 -4.52 -47.90
C THR A 245 23.16 -3.36 -48.17
N GLY A 246 23.67 -2.14 -48.23
CA GLY A 246 22.85 -0.96 -48.50
C GLY A 246 23.47 0.34 -47.96
N PRO A 247 22.94 1.50 -48.35
CA PRO A 247 23.48 2.81 -47.97
C PRO A 247 23.40 3.06 -46.46
N ASN A 248 24.22 3.98 -45.96
CA ASN A 248 24.13 4.42 -44.56
C ASN A 248 22.75 5.02 -44.28
N MET A 249 22.27 4.83 -43.04
CA MET A 249 20.93 5.23 -42.59
C MET A 249 19.76 4.51 -43.29
N GLY A 250 20.00 3.55 -44.18
CA GLY A 250 18.97 2.73 -44.82
C GLY A 250 18.32 1.65 -43.94
N GLY A 251 18.33 1.80 -42.61
CA GLY A 251 17.62 0.89 -41.70
C GLY A 251 18.23 -0.49 -41.47
N LYS A 252 19.42 -0.81 -42.03
CA LYS A 252 20.09 -2.12 -41.89
C LYS A 252 20.21 -2.59 -40.43
N SER A 253 20.67 -1.71 -39.53
CA SER A 253 20.80 -2.03 -38.11
C SER A 253 19.44 -2.21 -37.42
N THR A 254 18.43 -1.44 -37.84
CA THR A 254 17.04 -1.55 -37.34
C THR A 254 16.43 -2.89 -37.72
N TYR A 255 16.63 -3.33 -38.96
CA TYR A 255 16.20 -4.64 -39.45
C TYR A 255 16.80 -5.79 -38.62
N ILE A 256 18.12 -5.77 -38.37
CA ILE A 256 18.78 -6.81 -37.57
C ILE A 256 18.27 -6.82 -36.12
N ARG A 257 18.15 -5.63 -35.50
CA ARG A 257 17.67 -5.51 -34.11
C ARG A 257 16.23 -5.99 -33.97
N GLN A 258 15.37 -5.63 -34.92
CA GLN A 258 14.00 -6.09 -34.98
C GLN A 258 13.89 -7.61 -34.98
N ILE A 259 14.73 -8.31 -35.75
CA ILE A 259 14.80 -9.77 -35.78
C ILE A 259 15.22 -10.33 -34.42
N GLY A 260 16.06 -9.63 -33.66
CA GLY A 260 16.46 -10.05 -32.31
C GLY A 260 15.36 -9.89 -31.26
N TYR A 261 14.55 -8.83 -31.35
CA TYR A 261 13.45 -8.56 -30.40
C TYR A 261 12.24 -9.47 -30.65
N SER A 262 11.88 -9.66 -31.91
CA SER A 262 10.64 -10.31 -32.33
C SER A 262 10.42 -11.74 -31.78
N PRO A 263 11.43 -12.64 -31.75
CA PRO A 263 11.29 -14.00 -31.18
C PRO A 263 11.27 -14.01 -29.65
N LYS A 264 11.84 -12.99 -28.99
CA LYS A 264 11.95 -12.91 -27.53
C LYS A 264 10.73 -12.25 -26.88
N SER A 265 10.09 -11.32 -27.59
CA SER A 265 8.99 -10.51 -27.05
C SER A 265 7.60 -11.10 -27.31
N GLY A 266 7.48 -12.16 -28.12
CA GLY A 266 6.17 -12.68 -28.53
C GLY A 266 5.39 -11.74 -29.46
N VAL A 267 6.04 -10.71 -30.00
CA VAL A 267 5.44 -9.60 -30.75
C VAL A 267 5.67 -9.80 -32.24
N LEU A 268 4.79 -10.53 -32.94
CA LEU A 268 4.90 -10.64 -34.40
C LEU A 268 3.58 -10.87 -35.14
N SER A 269 3.25 -9.85 -35.96
CA SER A 269 2.66 -9.82 -37.30
C SER A 269 1.39 -10.58 -37.71
N ARG A 270 0.70 -9.97 -38.69
CA ARG A 270 -0.64 -10.26 -39.22
C ARG A 270 -0.85 -11.73 -39.62
N ALA A 271 -1.91 -12.34 -39.11
CA ALA A 271 -2.44 -13.60 -39.60
C ALA A 271 -3.05 -13.34 -40.99
N GLN A 272 -2.52 -14.00 -42.02
CA GLN A 272 -3.24 -14.07 -43.30
C GLN A 272 -4.56 -14.81 -43.05
N LYS A 273 -5.70 -14.11 -43.18
CA LYS A 273 -6.96 -14.76 -43.56
C LYS A 273 -6.64 -15.57 -44.82
N GLN A 274 -6.90 -16.87 -44.80
CA GLN A 274 -6.87 -17.71 -45.98
C GLN A 274 -7.78 -17.07 -47.04
N SER A 275 -7.18 -16.44 -48.05
CA SER A 275 -7.89 -16.06 -49.26
C SER A 275 -8.16 -17.34 -50.05
N SER A 276 -9.44 -17.66 -50.17
CA SER A 276 -9.99 -18.65 -51.10
C SER A 276 -9.38 -18.51 -52.50
N PRO A 277 -9.16 -19.62 -53.24
CA PRO A 277 -8.61 -19.54 -54.58
C PRO A 277 -9.62 -18.83 -55.50
N SER A 278 -9.22 -17.67 -56.02
CA SER A 278 -9.94 -16.98 -57.08
C SER A 278 -9.95 -17.87 -58.32
N SER A 279 -11.15 -18.24 -58.73
CA SER A 279 -11.45 -18.99 -59.94
C SER A 279 -10.95 -18.26 -61.18
N THR A 280 -10.41 -19.05 -62.10
CA THR A 280 -10.31 -18.82 -63.53
C THR A 280 -11.54 -18.08 -64.08
N ALA A 281 -11.33 -16.96 -64.79
CA ALA A 281 -12.24 -16.49 -65.83
C ALA A 281 -11.57 -15.40 -66.70
N TYR A 282 -11.39 -15.77 -67.97
CA TYR A 282 -11.03 -15.00 -69.17
C TYR A 282 -9.59 -14.48 -69.33
#